data_AF-A0AAU7H3W6-F1
#
_entry.id   AF-A0AAU7H3W6-F1
#
_cell.length_a   1.000
_cell.length_b   1.000
_cell.length_c   1.000
_cell.angle_alpha   90.00
_cell.angle_beta   90.00
_cell.angle_gamma   90.00
#
_symmetry.space_group_name_H-M   'P 1'
#
loop_
_entity.id
_entity.type
_entity.pdbx_description
1 polymer ?
#
loop_
_entity_poly.entity_id
_entity_poly.type
_entity_poly.pdbx_seq_one_letter_code
_entity_poly.pdbx_strand_id
1 'polypeptide(L)'
;MDNRVRPTYVACQIILEVNAFAERFDDDIKEILKKNLLDEVALSLKNILSYSGGGYVEFSNILIALKELGGEYYFDQSYLIDFIDSRMNDSEGLSYFVICSILYYIHGRNDCADLIEKIENMILDKFIDNASNKNVCEMTLLISDVLSCPVLDDKYKIKAYRAFFPSGKKAKPTAEIQQTINFFRGKVVFFNWLGNKNLEQILYRKELRTPYE
;
A
#
# COMPACT_ATOMS: atom_id res chain seq x y z
N MET A 1 18.33 15.50 -7.31
CA MET A 1 18.48 14.78 -6.04
C MET A 1 17.20 15.01 -5.26
N ASP A 2 16.39 13.99 -5.01
CA ASP A 2 15.20 14.17 -4.16
C ASP A 2 15.63 14.07 -2.70
N ASN A 3 15.71 15.20 -2.01
CA ASN A 3 16.12 15.29 -0.60
C ASN A 3 15.14 14.57 0.36
N ARG A 4 14.02 14.01 -0.13
CA ARG A 4 12.96 13.36 0.66
C ARG A 4 13.17 11.88 0.96
N VAL A 5 14.04 11.19 0.21
CA VAL A 5 14.27 9.74 0.37
C VAL A 5 14.96 9.39 1.69
N ARG A 6 16.01 10.14 2.06
CA ARG A 6 16.77 9.91 3.29
C ARG A 6 15.98 10.23 4.57
N PRO A 7 15.25 11.34 4.68
CA PRO A 7 14.39 11.61 5.83
C PRO A 7 13.36 10.50 6.08
N THR A 8 12.70 10.01 5.03
CA THR A 8 11.67 8.97 5.17
C THR A 8 12.26 7.63 5.55
N TYR A 9 13.45 7.31 5.03
CA TYR A 9 14.21 6.16 5.47
C TYR A 9 14.48 6.20 6.98
N VAL A 10 15.02 7.32 7.47
CA VAL A 10 15.30 7.51 8.90
C VAL A 10 14.01 7.42 9.71
N ALA A 11 12.90 7.99 9.24
CA ALA A 11 11.60 7.87 9.90
C ALA A 11 11.16 6.39 10.01
N CYS A 12 11.30 5.60 8.95
CA CYS A 12 10.99 4.18 8.99
C CYS A 12 11.88 3.42 9.98
N GLN A 13 13.19 3.73 10.05
CA GLN A 13 14.08 3.14 11.05
C GLN A 13 13.65 3.49 12.47
N ILE A 14 13.33 4.76 12.74
CA ILE A 14 12.85 5.20 14.06
C ILE A 14 11.61 4.41 14.47
N ILE A 15 10.64 4.23 13.55
CA ILE A 15 9.42 3.46 13.82
C ILE A 15 9.76 2.02 14.25
N LEU A 16 10.65 1.35 13.51
CA LEU A 16 11.01 -0.04 13.78
C LEU A 16 11.83 -0.20 15.06
N GLU A 17 12.81 0.68 15.29
CA GLU A 17 13.65 0.66 16.50
C GLU A 17 12.83 0.96 17.75
N VAL A 18 11.94 1.96 17.70
CA VAL A 18 11.04 2.28 18.82
C VAL A 18 10.09 1.10 19.10
N ASN A 19 9.57 0.45 18.06
CA ASN A 19 8.74 -0.75 18.22
C ASN A 19 9.51 -1.89 18.90
N ALA A 20 10.71 -2.21 18.38
CA ALA A 20 11.57 -3.25 18.94
C ALA A 20 12.05 -2.95 20.37
N PHE A 21 12.24 -1.66 20.68
CA PHE A 21 12.55 -1.20 22.03
C PHE A 21 11.35 -1.32 22.96
N ALA A 22 10.15 -0.91 22.53
CA ALA A 22 8.92 -0.98 23.30
C ALA A 22 8.54 -2.42 23.69
N GLU A 23 8.86 -3.42 22.84
CA GLU A 23 8.64 -4.84 23.16
C GLU A 23 9.44 -5.35 24.38
N ARG A 24 10.41 -4.58 24.88
CA ARG A 24 11.21 -4.94 26.07
C ARG A 24 10.60 -4.47 27.39
N PHE A 25 9.52 -3.71 27.35
CA PHE A 25 8.85 -3.14 28.52
C PHE A 25 7.49 -3.82 28.77
N ASP A 26 6.94 -3.57 29.96
CA ASP A 26 5.58 -3.94 30.33
C ASP A 26 4.53 -3.19 29.49
N ASP A 27 3.30 -3.69 29.54
CA ASP A 27 2.23 -3.27 28.63
C ASP A 27 1.87 -1.78 28.77
N ASP A 28 1.93 -1.21 29.98
CA ASP A 28 1.64 0.22 30.22
C ASP A 28 2.66 1.11 29.49
N ILE A 29 3.97 0.82 29.64
CA ILE A 29 5.03 1.58 28.97
C ILE A 29 4.99 1.33 27.46
N LYS A 30 4.74 0.09 27.03
CA LYS A 30 4.62 -0.28 25.62
C LYS A 30 3.50 0.51 24.94
N GLU A 31 2.35 0.64 25.59
CA GLU A 31 1.23 1.42 25.09
C GLU A 31 1.59 2.89 24.91
N ILE A 32 2.21 3.51 25.93
CA ILE A 32 2.62 4.92 25.88
C ILE A 32 3.60 5.15 24.72
N LEU A 33 4.60 4.28 24.57
CA LEU A 33 5.60 4.41 23.50
C LEU A 33 4.99 4.26 22.11
N LYS A 34 4.17 3.23 21.89
CA LYS A 34 3.55 2.99 20.57
C LYS A 34 2.53 4.07 20.22
N LYS A 35 1.75 4.56 21.19
CA LYS A 35 0.79 5.65 20.99
C LYS A 35 1.48 6.98 20.65
N ASN A 36 2.48 7.37 21.42
CA ASN A 36 3.23 8.60 21.14
C ASN A 36 3.92 8.55 19.78
N LEU A 37 4.46 7.39 19.39
CA LEU A 37 5.02 7.19 18.06
C LEU A 37 3.96 7.35 16.97
N LEU A 38 2.78 6.74 17.14
CA LEU A 38 1.69 6.86 16.17
C LEU A 38 1.24 8.32 16.00
N ASP A 39 1.09 9.05 17.10
CA ASP A 39 0.68 10.46 17.09
C ASP A 39 1.70 11.34 16.36
N GLU A 40 3.00 11.18 16.63
CA GLU A 40 4.06 11.92 15.95
C GLU A 40 4.17 11.57 14.47
N VAL A 41 3.96 10.30 14.11
CA VAL A 41 3.92 9.89 12.70
C VAL A 41 2.68 10.47 12.01
N ALA A 42 1.51 10.48 12.64
CA ALA A 42 0.29 11.07 12.10
C ALA A 42 0.46 12.58 11.80
N LEU A 43 1.09 13.30 12.73
CA LEU A 43 1.41 14.72 12.57
C LEU A 43 2.43 14.95 11.44
N SER A 44 3.48 14.13 11.41
CA SER A 44 4.52 14.20 10.37
C SER A 44 3.95 13.91 8.98
N LEU A 45 3.07 12.90 8.86
CA LEU A 45 2.38 12.59 7.62
C LEU A 45 1.50 13.74 7.19
N LYS A 46 0.68 14.32 8.07
CA LYS A 46 -0.15 15.49 7.74
C LYS A 46 0.68 16.64 7.17
N ASN A 47 1.88 16.87 7.72
CA ASN A 47 2.81 17.86 7.20
C ASN A 47 3.36 17.46 5.82
N ILE A 48 3.84 16.23 5.63
CA ILE A 48 4.31 15.72 4.32
C ILE A 48 3.23 15.87 3.25
N LEU A 49 1.98 15.58 3.61
CA LEU A 49 0.84 15.66 2.69
C LEU A 49 0.51 17.08 2.25
N SER A 50 0.76 18.07 3.12
CA SER A 50 0.58 19.49 2.82
C SER A 50 1.59 20.05 1.82
N TYR A 51 2.75 19.39 1.65
CA TYR A 51 3.72 19.78 0.62
C TYR A 51 3.32 19.18 -0.73
N SER A 52 2.68 20.02 -1.56
CA SER A 52 2.28 19.70 -2.93
C SER A 52 3.50 19.30 -3.77
N GLY A 53 3.58 18.02 -4.18
CA GLY A 53 4.51 17.59 -5.24
C GLY A 53 5.41 16.39 -4.95
N GLY A 54 4.93 15.34 -4.29
CA GLY A 54 5.61 14.02 -4.36
C GLY A 54 6.01 13.37 -3.04
N GLY A 55 5.14 13.36 -2.03
CA GLY A 55 5.33 12.62 -0.76
C GLY A 55 4.70 11.22 -0.73
N TYR A 56 4.27 10.68 -1.88
CA TYR A 56 3.43 9.48 -1.95
C TYR A 56 4.21 8.19 -1.68
N VAL A 57 5.45 8.14 -2.19
CA VAL A 57 6.35 7.01 -1.94
C VAL A 57 6.74 7.02 -0.47
N GLU A 58 6.92 8.20 0.10
CA GLU A 58 7.24 8.42 1.50
C GLU A 58 6.10 7.96 2.41
N PHE A 59 4.88 8.42 2.13
CA PHE A 59 3.67 7.98 2.81
C PHE A 59 3.52 6.46 2.75
N SER A 60 3.72 5.86 1.57
CA SER A 60 3.64 4.42 1.37
C SER A 60 4.68 3.66 2.19
N ASN A 61 5.93 4.13 2.24
CA ASN A 61 6.98 3.53 3.06
C ASN A 61 6.65 3.62 4.56
N ILE A 62 6.13 4.77 5.01
CA ILE A 62 5.72 4.97 6.39
C ILE A 62 4.56 4.05 6.76
N LEU A 63 3.54 3.89 5.89
CA LEU A 63 2.46 2.93 6.12
C LEU A 63 2.99 1.50 6.26
N ILE A 64 3.90 1.08 5.38
CA ILE A 64 4.52 -0.25 5.46
C ILE A 64 5.25 -0.45 6.80
N ALA A 65 5.99 0.56 7.26
CA ALA A 65 6.68 0.51 8.56
C ALA A 65 5.71 0.52 9.75
N LEU A 66 4.68 1.37 9.71
CA LEU A 66 3.65 1.45 10.75
C LEU A 66 2.89 0.14 10.92
N LYS A 67 2.71 -0.65 9.86
CA LYS A 67 2.06 -1.95 9.96
C LYS A 67 2.74 -2.86 11.00
N GLU A 68 4.06 -2.74 11.16
CA GLU A 68 4.84 -3.53 12.11
C GLU A 68 4.54 -3.19 13.58
N LEU A 69 3.95 -2.03 13.88
CA LEU A 69 3.49 -1.71 15.25
C LEU A 69 2.41 -2.68 15.73
N GLY A 70 1.56 -3.16 14.79
CA GLY A 70 0.51 -4.13 15.02
C GLY A 70 -0.61 -3.65 15.95
N GLY A 71 -1.59 -4.52 16.19
CA GLY A 71 -2.60 -4.34 17.25
C GLY A 71 -3.55 -3.17 17.02
N GLU A 72 -3.68 -2.28 18.01
CA GLU A 72 -4.58 -1.12 17.98
C GLU A 72 -3.92 0.13 17.37
N TYR A 73 -2.64 0.06 17.01
CA TYR A 73 -1.85 1.21 16.54
C TYR A 73 -1.94 1.39 15.02
N TYR A 74 -3.16 1.35 14.49
CA TYR A 74 -3.45 1.64 13.10
C TYR A 74 -4.15 2.98 12.95
N PHE A 75 -3.99 3.61 11.78
CA PHE A 75 -4.87 4.70 11.39
C PHE A 75 -6.29 4.19 11.19
N ASP A 76 -7.24 5.01 11.61
CA ASP A 76 -8.65 4.81 11.32
C ASP A 76 -8.90 4.81 9.81
N GLN A 77 -9.92 4.07 9.39
CA GLN A 77 -10.33 4.01 7.99
C GLN A 77 -10.62 5.41 7.43
N SER A 78 -11.25 6.29 8.22
CA SER A 78 -11.57 7.66 7.83
C SER A 78 -10.32 8.47 7.46
N TYR A 79 -9.24 8.35 8.23
CA TYR A 79 -7.98 9.03 7.95
C TYR A 79 -7.38 8.59 6.60
N LEU A 80 -7.45 7.29 6.29
CA LEU A 80 -6.96 6.74 5.01
C LEU A 80 -7.85 7.18 3.84
N ILE A 81 -9.16 7.26 4.04
CA ILE A 81 -10.10 7.79 3.03
C ILE A 81 -9.83 9.26 2.76
N ASP A 82 -9.68 10.08 3.80
CA ASP A 82 -9.35 11.51 3.67
C ASP A 82 -8.03 11.71 2.93
N PHE A 83 -7.03 10.86 3.21
CA PHE A 83 -5.78 10.84 2.46
C PHE A 83 -6.04 10.55 0.97
N ILE A 84 -6.81 9.51 0.64
CA ILE A 84 -7.15 9.17 -0.75
C ILE A 84 -7.88 10.34 -1.45
N ASP A 85 -8.88 10.92 -0.79
CA ASP A 85 -9.72 11.98 -1.36
C ASP A 85 -8.93 13.27 -1.61
N SER A 86 -7.97 13.59 -0.73
CA SER A 86 -7.06 14.72 -0.95
C SER A 86 -6.25 14.58 -2.24
N ARG A 87 -6.12 13.36 -2.79
CA ARG A 87 -5.32 13.04 -3.98
C ARG A 87 -6.12 12.77 -5.24
N MET A 88 -7.45 12.59 -5.15
CA MET A 88 -8.28 12.41 -6.34
C MET A 88 -8.29 13.65 -7.25
N ASN A 89 -7.89 14.82 -6.73
CA ASN A 89 -7.77 16.06 -7.49
C ASN A 89 -6.44 16.17 -8.28
N ASP A 90 -5.47 15.26 -8.05
CA ASP A 90 -4.22 15.23 -8.81
C ASP A 90 -4.45 14.57 -10.18
N SER A 91 -3.89 15.13 -11.26
CA SER A 91 -4.15 14.70 -12.64
C SER A 91 -3.76 13.24 -12.97
N GLU A 92 -2.95 12.61 -12.12
CA GLU A 92 -2.49 11.22 -12.29
C GLU A 92 -3.19 10.23 -11.33
N GLY A 93 -3.98 10.73 -10.38
CA GLY A 93 -4.58 9.94 -9.30
C GLY A 93 -3.54 9.20 -8.45
N LEU A 94 -3.97 8.16 -7.73
CA LEU A 94 -3.07 7.33 -6.92
C LEU A 94 -2.22 6.39 -7.80
N SER A 95 -0.93 6.26 -7.49
CA SER A 95 -0.08 5.27 -8.16
C SER A 95 -0.33 3.84 -7.66
N TYR A 96 0.00 2.85 -8.48
CA TYR A 96 -0.05 1.43 -8.16
C TYR A 96 0.63 1.10 -6.81
N PHE A 97 1.78 1.73 -6.53
CA PHE A 97 2.53 1.46 -5.30
C PHE A 97 1.78 1.93 -4.06
N VAL A 98 1.11 3.09 -4.14
CA VAL A 98 0.31 3.61 -3.03
C VAL A 98 -0.89 2.71 -2.76
N ILE A 99 -1.59 2.30 -3.83
CA ILE A 99 -2.74 1.37 -3.73
C ILE A 99 -2.32 0.10 -3.01
N CYS A 100 -1.23 -0.54 -3.44
CA CYS A 100 -0.77 -1.78 -2.82
C CYS A 100 -0.29 -1.56 -1.38
N SER A 101 0.33 -0.42 -1.08
CA SER A 101 0.78 -0.11 0.28
C SER A 101 -0.38 0.07 1.25
N ILE A 102 -1.49 0.71 0.83
CA ILE A 102 -2.71 0.82 1.64
C ILE A 102 -3.36 -0.55 1.83
N LEU A 103 -3.52 -1.34 0.75
CA LEU A 103 -4.05 -2.70 0.85
C LEU A 103 -3.19 -3.57 1.76
N TYR A 104 -1.87 -3.45 1.68
CA TYR A 104 -0.95 -4.15 2.57
C TYR A 104 -1.16 -3.70 4.02
N TYR A 105 -1.24 -2.38 4.26
CA TYR A 105 -1.43 -1.82 5.60
C TYR A 105 -2.69 -2.37 6.28
N ILE A 106 -3.81 -2.46 5.56
CA ILE A 106 -5.09 -2.94 6.11
C ILE A 106 -5.25 -4.47 6.06
N HIS A 107 -4.30 -5.21 5.50
CA HIS A 107 -4.42 -6.66 5.42
C HIS A 107 -4.46 -7.29 6.82
N GLY A 108 -5.60 -7.95 7.13
CA GLY A 108 -5.93 -8.54 8.43
C GLY A 108 -6.99 -7.76 9.23
N ARG A 109 -7.42 -6.60 8.73
CA ARG A 109 -8.41 -5.72 9.37
C ARG A 109 -9.81 -5.93 8.79
N ASN A 110 -10.80 -5.99 9.68
CA ASN A 110 -12.23 -6.14 9.31
C ASN A 110 -13.00 -4.81 9.40
N ASP A 111 -12.41 -3.78 9.99
CA ASP A 111 -12.97 -2.44 10.19
C ASP A 111 -12.71 -1.49 9.00
N CYS A 112 -12.25 -2.02 7.88
CA CYS A 112 -11.81 -1.27 6.69
C CYS A 112 -12.69 -1.48 5.45
N ALA A 113 -13.97 -1.83 5.63
CA ALA A 113 -14.87 -2.19 4.53
C ALA A 113 -15.07 -1.05 3.51
N ASP A 114 -15.37 0.19 3.94
CA ASP A 114 -15.63 1.29 3.00
C ASP A 114 -14.36 1.74 2.28
N LEU A 115 -13.20 1.62 2.95
CA LEU A 115 -11.91 1.89 2.32
C LEU A 115 -11.58 0.85 1.24
N ILE A 116 -11.86 -0.44 1.50
CA ILE A 116 -11.69 -1.49 0.49
C ILE A 116 -12.59 -1.19 -0.70
N GLU A 117 -13.88 -0.91 -0.49
CA GLU A 117 -14.81 -0.58 -1.58
C GLU A 117 -14.34 0.64 -2.39
N LYS A 118 -13.84 1.69 -1.73
CA LYS A 118 -13.28 2.87 -2.39
C LYS A 118 -12.09 2.50 -3.27
N ILE A 119 -11.13 1.73 -2.75
CA ILE A 119 -9.95 1.27 -3.49
C ILE A 119 -10.34 0.39 -4.67
N GLU A 120 -11.31 -0.51 -4.47
CA GLU A 120 -11.86 -1.38 -5.51
C GLU A 120 -12.43 -0.56 -6.67
N ASN A 121 -13.23 0.46 -6.38
CA ASN A 121 -13.78 1.33 -7.41
C ASN A 121 -12.67 2.09 -8.16
N MET A 122 -11.69 2.65 -7.45
CA MET A 122 -10.56 3.36 -8.07
C MET A 122 -9.72 2.48 -9.01
N ILE A 123 -9.47 1.23 -8.62
CA ILE A 123 -8.73 0.28 -9.45
C ILE A 123 -9.54 -0.05 -10.72
N LEU A 124 -10.85 -0.24 -10.60
CA LEU A 124 -11.71 -0.50 -11.75
C LEU A 124 -11.75 0.67 -12.71
N ASP A 125 -11.89 1.89 -12.20
CA ASP A 125 -11.88 3.11 -13.02
C ASP A 125 -10.56 3.22 -13.79
N LYS A 126 -9.42 2.96 -13.14
CA LYS A 126 -8.10 2.89 -13.79
C LYS A 126 -8.03 1.86 -14.93
N PHE A 127 -8.68 0.70 -14.78
CA PHE A 127 -8.70 -0.32 -15.82
C PHE A 127 -9.64 0.02 -16.97
N ILE A 128 -10.75 0.72 -16.70
CA ILE A 128 -11.74 1.11 -17.71
C ILE A 128 -11.24 2.31 -18.52
N ASP A 129 -10.67 3.33 -17.88
CA ASP A 129 -10.23 4.59 -18.49
C ASP A 129 -8.92 4.48 -19.29
N ASN A 130 -8.36 3.28 -19.40
CA ASN A 130 -7.05 2.99 -19.97
C ASN A 130 -6.96 3.18 -21.50
N ALA A 131 -7.91 3.89 -22.11
CA ALA A 131 -7.98 4.23 -23.53
C ALA A 131 -6.80 5.09 -24.02
N SER A 132 -5.95 5.61 -23.13
CA SER A 132 -4.88 6.57 -23.46
C SER A 132 -3.44 6.02 -23.48
N ASN A 133 -3.22 4.69 -23.39
CA ASN A 133 -1.92 4.01 -23.60
C ASN A 133 -0.70 4.48 -22.76
N LYS A 134 -0.82 5.50 -21.89
CA LYS A 134 0.36 6.15 -21.28
C LYS A 134 1.05 5.31 -20.20
N ASN A 135 0.35 4.41 -19.48
CA ASN A 135 0.93 3.64 -18.37
C ASN A 135 0.64 2.11 -18.43
N VAL A 136 0.83 1.48 -19.60
CA VAL A 136 0.62 0.01 -19.75
C VAL A 136 1.42 -0.80 -18.72
N CYS A 137 2.64 -0.36 -18.40
CA CYS A 137 3.48 -1.01 -17.39
C CYS A 137 2.82 -1.00 -16.01
N GLU A 138 2.48 0.19 -15.49
CA GLU A 138 1.87 0.35 -14.17
C GLU A 138 0.56 -0.44 -14.04
N MET A 139 -0.25 -0.46 -15.09
CA MET A 139 -1.52 -1.19 -15.10
C MET A 139 -1.30 -2.72 -15.13
N THR A 140 -0.23 -3.18 -15.79
CA THR A 140 0.18 -4.59 -15.78
C THR A 140 0.69 -5.01 -14.40
N LEU A 141 1.45 -4.15 -13.72
CA LEU A 141 1.85 -4.37 -12.33
C LEU A 141 0.61 -4.46 -11.44
N LEU A 142 -0.29 -3.48 -11.55
CA LEU A 142 -1.49 -3.39 -10.72
C LEU A 142 -2.40 -4.61 -10.88
N ILE A 143 -2.72 -5.04 -12.10
CA ILE A 143 -3.58 -6.23 -12.26
C ILE A 143 -2.90 -7.49 -11.71
N SER A 144 -1.58 -7.64 -11.88
CA SER A 144 -0.88 -8.83 -11.40
C SER A 144 -0.91 -8.93 -9.87
N ASP A 145 -0.70 -7.80 -9.17
CA ASP A 145 -0.76 -7.77 -7.71
C ASP A 145 -2.18 -7.75 -7.16
N VAL A 146 -3.16 -7.21 -7.88
CA VAL A 146 -4.60 -7.37 -7.53
C VAL A 146 -5.00 -8.84 -7.52
N LEU A 147 -4.54 -9.63 -8.50
CA LEU A 147 -4.84 -11.06 -8.58
C LEU A 147 -4.18 -11.87 -7.46
N SER A 148 -3.00 -11.45 -6.98
CA SER A 148 -2.29 -12.09 -5.86
C SER A 148 -2.70 -11.56 -4.48
N CYS A 149 -3.33 -10.39 -4.41
CA CYS A 149 -3.66 -9.68 -3.17
C CYS A 149 -4.58 -10.50 -2.25
N PRO A 150 -4.23 -10.70 -0.96
CA PRO A 150 -5.06 -11.46 -0.02
C PRO A 150 -6.26 -10.69 0.53
N VAL A 151 -6.25 -9.36 0.47
CA VAL A 151 -7.34 -8.50 1.00
C VAL A 151 -8.56 -8.50 0.10
N LEU A 152 -8.32 -8.59 -1.21
CA LEU A 152 -9.37 -8.54 -2.22
C LEU A 152 -10.00 -9.91 -2.43
N ASP A 153 -11.32 -9.96 -2.45
CA ASP A 153 -12.05 -11.21 -2.64
C ASP A 153 -11.98 -11.72 -4.09
N ASP A 154 -12.29 -12.99 -4.30
CA ASP A 154 -12.25 -13.59 -5.64
C ASP A 154 -13.29 -12.98 -6.59
N LYS A 155 -14.43 -12.52 -6.05
CA LYS A 155 -15.51 -11.90 -6.85
C LYS A 155 -15.03 -10.59 -7.46
N TYR A 156 -14.37 -9.75 -6.67
CA TYR A 156 -13.73 -8.53 -7.10
C TYR A 156 -12.58 -8.82 -8.06
N LYS A 157 -11.70 -9.78 -7.77
CA LYS A 157 -10.61 -10.15 -8.70
C LYS A 157 -11.12 -10.57 -10.08
N ILE A 158 -12.23 -11.29 -10.15
CA ILE A 158 -12.89 -11.63 -11.42
C ILE A 158 -13.38 -10.36 -12.13
N LYS A 159 -13.99 -9.41 -11.39
CA LYS A 159 -14.45 -8.13 -11.92
C LYS A 159 -13.27 -7.30 -12.48
N ALA A 160 -12.20 -7.17 -11.70
CA ALA A 160 -10.96 -6.49 -12.10
C ALA A 160 -10.31 -7.13 -13.33
N TYR A 161 -10.23 -8.46 -13.39
CA TYR A 161 -9.71 -9.18 -14.56
C TYR A 161 -10.49 -8.83 -15.83
N ARG A 162 -11.82 -8.79 -15.75
CA ARG A 162 -12.68 -8.46 -16.89
C ARG A 162 -12.57 -7.00 -17.31
N ALA A 163 -12.36 -6.09 -16.35
CA ALA A 163 -12.12 -4.68 -16.64
C ALA A 163 -10.80 -4.49 -17.38
N PHE A 164 -9.72 -5.15 -16.93
CA PHE A 164 -8.40 -5.03 -17.55
C PHE A 164 -8.26 -5.78 -18.88
N PHE A 165 -8.88 -6.96 -18.99
CA PHE A 165 -8.96 -7.75 -20.23
C PHE A 165 -10.38 -7.68 -20.79
N PRO A 166 -10.81 -6.53 -21.37
CA PRO A 166 -12.15 -6.40 -21.90
C PRO A 166 -12.36 -7.49 -22.95
N SER A 167 -13.41 -8.25 -22.75
CA SER A 167 -13.72 -9.39 -23.59
C SER A 167 -14.06 -8.89 -24.99
N GLY A 168 -13.38 -9.43 -26.01
CA GLY A 168 -13.78 -9.27 -27.40
C GLY A 168 -15.08 -10.05 -27.69
N LYS A 169 -15.16 -10.73 -28.83
CA LYS A 169 -16.39 -11.46 -29.25
C LYS A 169 -16.87 -12.58 -28.30
N LYS A 170 -16.02 -13.08 -27.39
CA LYS A 170 -16.39 -14.07 -26.37
C LYS A 170 -15.68 -13.75 -25.05
N ALA A 171 -16.47 -13.62 -23.98
CA ALA A 171 -15.92 -13.49 -22.63
C ALA A 171 -15.32 -14.80 -22.16
N LYS A 172 -14.18 -14.72 -21.47
CA LYS A 172 -13.59 -15.88 -20.81
C LYS A 172 -14.55 -16.40 -19.73
N PRO A 173 -14.78 -17.73 -19.65
CA PRO A 173 -15.55 -18.33 -18.58
C PRO A 173 -14.99 -17.96 -17.20
N THR A 174 -15.88 -17.78 -16.21
CA THR A 174 -15.47 -17.49 -14.83
C THR A 174 -14.50 -18.55 -14.27
N ALA A 175 -14.67 -19.83 -14.66
CA ALA A 175 -13.79 -20.91 -14.24
C ALA A 175 -12.33 -20.74 -14.70
N GLU A 176 -12.10 -20.25 -15.92
CA GLU A 176 -10.74 -19.98 -16.43
C GLU A 176 -10.10 -18.78 -15.71
N ILE A 177 -10.91 -17.75 -15.42
CA ILE A 177 -10.45 -16.59 -14.65
C ILE A 177 -10.08 -17.05 -13.23
N GLN A 178 -10.89 -17.92 -12.62
CA GLN A 178 -10.60 -18.48 -11.30
C GLN A 178 -9.31 -19.30 -11.29
N GLN A 179 -9.03 -20.08 -12.34
CA GLN A 179 -7.74 -20.77 -12.46
C GLN A 179 -6.57 -19.79 -12.50
N THR A 180 -6.74 -18.66 -13.19
CA THR A 180 -5.73 -17.59 -13.22
C THR A 180 -5.54 -16.97 -11.82
N ILE A 181 -6.62 -16.67 -11.11
CA ILE A 181 -6.56 -16.16 -9.72
C ILE A 181 -5.84 -17.17 -8.82
N ASN A 182 -6.19 -18.45 -8.92
CA ASN A 182 -5.56 -19.51 -8.16
C ASN A 182 -4.07 -19.66 -8.49
N PHE A 183 -3.67 -19.41 -9.74
CA PHE A 183 -2.26 -19.37 -10.12
C PHE A 183 -1.49 -18.26 -9.41
N PHE A 184 -2.08 -17.07 -9.22
CA PHE A 184 -1.43 -15.94 -8.52
C PHE A 184 -1.49 -16.03 -7.00
N ARG A 185 -2.45 -16.80 -6.46
CA ARG A 185 -2.68 -16.92 -5.02
C ARG A 185 -1.42 -17.36 -4.27
N GLY A 186 -1.06 -16.60 -3.24
CA GLY A 186 0.09 -16.90 -2.37
C GLY A 186 1.45 -16.69 -3.04
N LYS A 187 1.50 -16.18 -4.27
CA LYS A 187 2.76 -15.84 -4.95
C LYS A 187 3.11 -14.37 -4.74
N VAL A 188 4.38 -14.11 -4.49
CA VAL A 188 4.95 -12.77 -4.63
C VAL A 188 5.14 -12.51 -6.11
N VAL A 189 4.46 -11.48 -6.64
CA VAL A 189 4.58 -11.07 -8.04
C VAL A 189 5.51 -9.86 -8.11
N PHE A 190 4.99 -8.66 -7.87
CA PHE A 190 5.81 -7.44 -7.73
C PHE A 190 5.68 -6.86 -6.33
N PHE A 191 4.49 -6.93 -5.73
CA PHE A 191 4.27 -6.58 -4.33
C PHE A 191 4.37 -7.82 -3.42
N ASN A 192 5.08 -7.68 -2.31
CA ASN A 192 5.20 -8.76 -1.33
C ASN A 192 4.10 -8.66 -0.25
N TRP A 193 3.00 -9.37 -0.47
CA TRP A 193 1.88 -9.45 0.47
C TRP A 193 2.16 -10.25 1.74
N LEU A 194 3.15 -11.16 1.71
CA LEU A 194 3.50 -12.02 2.84
C LEU A 194 4.26 -11.26 3.94
N GLY A 195 4.60 -10.00 3.68
CA GLY A 195 5.49 -9.22 4.52
C GLY A 195 6.94 -9.68 4.40
N ASN A 196 7.85 -8.86 4.88
CA ASN A 196 9.26 -9.25 5.03
C ASN A 196 9.58 -9.27 6.52
N LYS A 197 10.03 -10.42 7.04
CA LYS A 197 10.59 -10.52 8.40
C LYS A 197 11.83 -9.63 8.63
N ASN A 198 12.34 -8.98 7.58
CA ASN A 198 13.52 -8.12 7.61
C ASN A 198 13.28 -6.84 6.79
N LEU A 199 12.19 -6.10 7.05
CA LEU A 199 11.99 -4.75 6.51
C LEU A 199 13.23 -3.88 6.77
N GLU A 200 13.86 -4.04 7.93
CA GLU A 200 15.15 -3.43 8.32
C GLU A 200 16.29 -3.72 7.32
N GLN A 201 16.44 -4.95 6.80
CA GLN A 201 17.49 -5.25 5.83
C GLN A 201 17.23 -4.62 4.46
N ILE A 202 15.96 -4.48 4.08
CA ILE A 202 15.58 -3.82 2.82
C ILE A 202 15.82 -2.32 2.94
N LEU A 203 15.45 -1.75 4.08
CA LEU A 203 15.78 -0.41 4.48
C LEU A 203 17.32 -0.23 4.43
N TYR A 204 18.09 -1.05 5.13
CA TYR A 204 19.56 -0.96 5.16
C TYR A 204 20.21 -1.05 3.76
N ARG A 205 19.68 -1.89 2.88
CA ARG A 205 20.11 -1.94 1.47
C ARG A 205 19.82 -0.66 0.69
N LYS A 206 18.75 0.08 1.03
CA LYS A 206 18.46 1.39 0.44
C LYS A 206 19.42 2.47 0.95
N GLU A 207 19.95 2.34 2.17
CA GLU A 207 20.99 3.23 2.72
C GLU A 207 22.38 2.96 2.11
N LEU A 208 22.74 1.69 1.92
CA LEU A 208 24.04 1.29 1.36
C LEU A 208 24.16 1.54 -0.15
N ARG A 209 23.06 1.79 -0.86
CA ARG A 209 23.13 2.29 -2.23
C ARG A 209 23.52 3.75 -2.17
N THR A 210 24.81 4.02 -2.38
CA THR A 210 25.30 5.36 -2.69
C THR A 210 24.41 5.98 -3.78
N PRO A 211 24.16 7.30 -3.74
CA PRO A 211 23.48 7.96 -4.85
C PRO A 211 24.27 7.60 -6.10
N TYR A 212 23.63 6.93 -7.07
CA TYR A 212 24.27 6.53 -8.32
C TYR A 212 25.06 7.71 -8.88
N GLU A 213 26.37 7.50 -9.12
CA GLU A 213 27.18 8.43 -9.92
C GLU A 213 26.63 8.52 -11.34
#